data_AF-A0A958LZQ4-F1
#
_entry.id   AF-A0A958LZQ4-F1
#
_cell.length_a   1.000
_cell.length_b   1.000
_cell.length_c   1.000
_cell.angle_alpha   90.00
_cell.angle_beta   90.00
_cell.angle_gamma   90.00
#
_symmetry.space_group_name_H-M   'P 1'
#
loop_
_entity.id
_entity.type
_entity.pdbx_description
1 polymer ?
#
loop_
_entity_poly.entity_id
_entity_poly.type
_entity_poly.pdbx_seq_one_letter_code
_entity_poly.pdbx_strand_id
1 'polypeptide(L)' 'MNNKSLAGIPLLLLGNKNDLEGHLPEKELITRMDLGSLKDRTVACFSISAKSQNRLDVALKWLTDLKPKK' A
#
# COMPACT_ATOMS: atom_id res chain seq x y z
N MET A 1 -4.72 20.28 -9.77
CA MET A 1 -5.41 19.25 -8.95
C MET A 1 -4.96 19.43 -7.50
N ASN A 2 -5.72 20.17 -6.68
CA ASN A 2 -5.32 20.46 -5.30
C ASN A 2 -6.46 20.04 -4.36
N ASN A 3 -6.68 18.73 -4.24
CA ASN A 3 -7.73 18.19 -3.38
C ASN A 3 -7.18 18.08 -1.96
N LYS A 4 -7.29 19.19 -1.21
CA LYS A 4 -6.78 19.33 0.17
C LYS A 4 -7.32 18.25 1.13
N SER A 5 -8.38 17.54 0.76
CA SER A 5 -9.00 16.48 1.57
C SER A 5 -8.11 15.27 1.82
N LEU A 6 -7.11 15.01 0.96
CA LEU A 6 -6.24 13.83 1.07
C LEU A 6 -4.87 14.13 1.72
N ALA A 7 -4.63 15.38 2.12
CA ALA A 7 -3.36 15.78 2.71
C ALA A 7 -3.08 15.01 4.01
N GLY A 8 -1.92 14.36 4.10
CA GLY A 8 -1.51 13.61 5.29
C GLY A 8 -2.32 12.35 5.61
N ILE A 9 -3.27 11.93 4.74
CA ILE A 9 -3.96 10.65 4.87
C ILE A 9 -2.97 9.52 4.51
N PRO A 10 -2.78 8.51 5.38
CA PRO A 10 -1.93 7.36 5.08
C PRO A 10 -2.33 6.65 3.78
N LEU A 11 -1.35 6.18 3.02
CA LEU A 11 -1.56 5.45 1.77
C LEU A 11 -1.19 3.98 1.96
N LEU A 12 -2.15 3.09 1.71
CA LEU A 12 -1.94 1.66 1.62
C LEU A 12 -1.99 1.22 0.15
N LEU A 13 -0.86 0.80 -0.40
CA LEU A 13 -0.80 0.22 -1.74
C LEU A 13 -0.83 -1.31 -1.66
N LEU A 14 -1.82 -1.92 -2.30
CA LEU A 14 -1.94 -3.38 -2.43
C LEU A 14 -1.60 -3.82 -3.85
N GLY A 15 -0.38 -4.33 -4.03
CA GLY A 15 0.04 -5.02 -5.23
C GLY A 15 -0.64 -6.38 -5.35
N ASN A 16 -1.90 -6.38 -5.81
CA ASN A 16 -2.74 -7.57 -5.87
C ASN A 16 -2.30 -8.55 -6.98
N LYS A 17 -2.78 -9.79 -6.87
CA LYS A 17 -2.57 -10.91 -7.81
C LYS A 17 -1.17 -11.51 -7.76
N ASN A 18 -0.53 -11.54 -6.58
CA ASN A 18 0.77 -12.20 -6.42
C ASN A 18 0.74 -13.73 -6.59
N ASP A 19 -0.44 -14.31 -6.76
CA ASP A 19 -0.65 -15.70 -7.16
C ASP A 19 -0.38 -15.96 -8.66
N LEU A 20 -0.25 -14.92 -9.47
CA LEU A 20 0.04 -15.05 -10.90
C LEU A 20 1.54 -15.01 -11.17
N GLU A 21 1.96 -15.78 -12.18
CA GLU A 21 3.31 -15.68 -12.73
C GLU A 21 3.55 -14.29 -13.33
N GLY A 22 4.76 -13.76 -13.14
CA GLY A 22 5.13 -12.43 -13.62
C GLY A 22 4.54 -11.27 -12.79
N HIS A 23 3.96 -11.53 -11.61
CA HIS A 23 3.58 -10.45 -10.70
C HIS A 23 4.80 -9.60 -10.30
N LEU A 24 4.56 -8.31 -10.04
CA LEU A 24 5.62 -7.40 -9.62
C LEU A 24 5.91 -7.57 -8.12
N PRO A 25 7.19 -7.70 -7.72
CA PRO A 25 7.57 -7.66 -6.30
C PRO A 25 7.32 -6.28 -5.67
N GLU A 26 7.17 -6.23 -4.34
CA GLU A 26 6.94 -4.99 -3.57
C GLU A 26 7.97 -3.89 -3.90
N LYS A 27 9.27 -4.23 -3.99
CA LYS A 27 10.33 -3.26 -4.29
C LYS A 27 10.15 -2.59 -5.66
N GLU A 28 9.67 -3.35 -6.63
CA GLU A 28 9.45 -2.84 -7.98
C GLU A 28 8.20 -1.96 -8.04
N LEU A 29 7.14 -2.34 -7.32
CA LEU A 29 5.95 -1.50 -7.13
C LEU A 29 6.31 -0.15 -6.49
N ILE A 30 7.11 -0.17 -5.41
CA ILE A 30 7.60 1.04 -4.73
C ILE A 30 8.34 1.96 -5.72
N THR A 31 9.20 1.38 -6.56
CA THR A 31 10.01 2.14 -7.51
C THR A 31 9.16 2.70 -8.66
N ARG A 32 8.36 1.86 -9.31
CA ARG A 32 7.54 2.25 -10.48
C ARG A 32 6.44 3.24 -10.13
N MET A 33 5.90 3.18 -8.91
CA MET A 33 4.90 4.12 -8.40
C MET A 33 5.51 5.31 -7.66
N ASP A 34 6.84 5.40 -7.61
CA ASP A 34 7.60 6.46 -6.95
C ASP A 34 7.12 6.73 -5.51
N LEU A 35 6.79 5.67 -4.77
CA LEU A 35 6.26 5.81 -3.40
C LEU A 35 7.27 6.47 -2.45
N GLY A 36 8.56 6.39 -2.79
CA GLY A 36 9.64 7.03 -2.05
C GLY A 36 9.62 8.55 -2.08
N SER A 37 9.00 9.18 -3.08
CA SER A 37 8.89 10.64 -3.17
C SER A 37 7.77 11.22 -2.29
N LEU A 38 6.83 10.39 -1.84
CA LEU A 38 5.75 10.78 -0.93
C LEU A 38 6.28 10.97 0.50
N LYS A 39 6.58 12.21 0.86
CA LYS A 39 7.07 12.57 2.22
C LYS A 39 5.98 13.13 3.14
N ASP A 40 4.83 13.50 2.59
CA ASP A 40 3.73 14.16 3.30
C ASP A 40 2.78 13.20 4.03
N ARG A 41 2.96 11.89 3.84
CA ARG A 41 2.10 10.83 4.38
C ARG A 41 2.87 9.57 4.72
N THR A 42 2.33 8.77 5.63
CA THR A 42 2.80 7.40 5.84
C THR A 42 2.36 6.53 4.68
N VAL A 43 3.28 5.75 4.12
CA VAL A 43 3.01 4.83 3.00
C VAL A 43 3.37 3.42 3.43
N ALA A 44 2.52 2.45 3.10
CA ALA A 44 2.84 1.04 3.12
C ALA A 44 2.49 0.40 1.78
N CYS A 45 3.31 -0.55 1.34
CA CYS A 45 3.11 -1.31 0.12
C CYS A 45 3.19 -2.79 0.44
N PHE A 46 2.17 -3.54 0.07
CA PHE A 46 2.14 -4.99 0.24
C PHE A 46 1.82 -5.69 -1.08
N SER A 47 2.58 -6.72 -1.42
CA SER A 47 2.22 -7.66 -2.49
C SER A 47 1.32 -8.74 -1.89
N ILE A 48 0.10 -8.88 -2.43
CA ILE A 48 -0.98 -9.70 -1.88
C ILE A 48 -1.69 -10.51 -2.97
N SER A 49 -2.44 -11.53 -2.56
CA SER A 49 -3.46 -12.14 -3.42
C SER A 49 -4.80 -12.12 -2.70
N ALA A 50 -5.76 -11.41 -3.26
CA ALA A 50 -7.14 -11.45 -2.77
C ALA A 50 -7.80 -12.82 -3.03
N LYS A 51 -7.32 -13.57 -4.04
CA LYS A 51 -7.88 -14.88 -4.41
C LYS A 51 -7.49 -15.97 -3.40
N SER A 52 -6.20 -16.08 -3.09
CA SER A 52 -5.70 -17.06 -2.11
C SER A 52 -5.60 -16.49 -0.69
N GLN A 53 -6.02 -15.24 -0.50
CA GLN A 53 -5.91 -14.48 0.75
C GLN A 53 -4.46 -14.33 1.26
N ASN A 54 -3.48 -14.50 0.38
CA ASN A 54 -2.07 -14.38 0.71
C ASN A 54 -1.72 -12.96 1.16
N ARG A 55 -1.14 -12.83 2.36
CA ARG A 55 -0.68 -11.58 3.01
C ARG A 55 -1.78 -10.53 3.26
N LEU A 56 -3.05 -10.89 3.09
CA LEU A 56 -4.16 -9.98 3.35
C LEU A 56 -4.27 -9.61 4.84
N ASP A 57 -3.95 -10.56 5.72
CA ASP A 57 -3.85 -10.40 7.17
C ASP A 57 -2.83 -9.33 7.57
N VAL A 58 -1.64 -9.33 6.95
CA VAL A 58 -0.58 -8.35 7.22
C VAL A 58 -1.02 -6.95 6.79
N ALA A 59 -1.63 -6.83 5.61
CA ALA A 59 -2.14 -5.56 5.11
C ALA A 59 -3.27 -4.99 5.99
N LEU A 60 -4.20 -5.86 6.42
CA LEU A 60 -5.27 -5.49 7.35
C LEU A 60 -4.73 -5.08 8.72
N LYS A 61 -3.75 -5.81 9.24
CA LYS A 61 -3.11 -5.46 10.51
C LYS A 61 -2.50 -4.06 10.46
N TRP A 62 -1.80 -3.73 9.38
CA TRP A 62 -1.26 -2.38 9.20
C TRP A 62 -2.37 -1.32 9.20
N LEU A 63 -3.48 -1.59 8.50
CA LEU A 63 -4.62 -0.69 8.45
C LEU A 63 -5.26 -0.47 9.83
N THR A 64 -5.40 -1.53 10.64
CA THR A 64 -5.95 -1.43 12.00
C THR A 64 -5.01 -0.78 13.00
N ASP A 65 -3.69 -0.89 12.78
CA ASP A 65 -2.67 -0.25 13.61
C ASP A 65 -2.55 1.26 13.31
N LEU A 66 -3.12 1.75 12.20
CA LEU A 66 -3.16 3.18 11.91
C LEU A 66 -3.95 3.92 12.99
N LYS A 67 -3.25 4.77 13.74
CA LYS A 67 -3.91 5.67 14.70
C LYS A 67 -4.51 6.84 13.92
N PRO A 68 -5.82 7.10 14.02
CA PRO A 68 -6.39 8.34 13.49
C PRO A 68 -5.71 9.53 14.17
N LYS A 69 -5.34 10.55 13.40
CA LYS A 69 -4.87 11.83 13.96
C LYS A 69 -6.04 12.42 14.76
N LYS A 70 -5.86 12.53 16.08
CA LYS A 70 -6.77 13.28 16.95
C LYS A 70 -6.76 14.76 16.57
#